data_AF-A0A2D5B7F5-F1
#
_entry.id   AF-A0A2D5B7F5-F1
#
_cell.length_a   1.000
_cell.length_b   1.000
_cell.length_c   1.000
_cell.angle_alpha   90.00
_cell.angle_beta   90.00
_cell.angle_gamma   90.00
#
_symmetry.space_group_name_H-M   'P 1'
#
loop_
_entity.id
_entity.type
_entity.pdbx_description
1 polymer ?
#
loop_
_entity_poly.entity_id
_entity_poly.type
_entity_poly.pdbx_seq_one_letter_code
_entity_poly.pdbx_strand_id
1 'polypeptide(L)'
;MGLTVLFFAALQLAPDSTADKWFTQQGTIPYAIVYFTGWSLCYLLLKWMKIAAQRKALEISLIPDDPSFVLTSSTADVVLANMYESTSDPRSYVLFNRTWLALSSIRNFGRLGDLEDLLRSQADNDEAISESSYTVIRGLVWAIPVLGFIGTVIGLSIAIGEFGAVLQTSEGTDALKSELQKVTDGLGLAFITTLQALVAALGIHMLLTMIRRQEEQFLDDCREYCQNQFVSRVRITEPEWKAPRDETP
;
A
#
# COMPACT_ATOMS: atom_id res chain seq x y z
N MET A 1 -10.53 11.21 5.68
CA MET A 1 -11.57 12.08 6.29
C MET A 1 -12.81 11.30 6.71
N GLY A 2 -13.41 10.44 5.87
CA GLY A 2 -14.59 9.66 6.29
C GLY A 2 -14.34 8.79 7.54
N LEU A 3 -13.24 8.05 7.58
CA LEU A 3 -12.88 7.13 8.68
C LEU A 3 -12.63 7.83 10.02
N THR A 4 -12.05 9.04 9.96
CA THR A 4 -11.74 9.86 11.14
C THR A 4 -13.02 10.49 11.70
N VAL A 5 -13.90 10.96 10.83
CA VAL A 5 -15.22 11.47 11.21
C VAL A 5 -16.10 10.36 11.78
N LEU A 6 -16.07 9.17 11.18
CA LEU A 6 -16.78 7.98 11.69
C LEU A 6 -16.29 7.57 13.08
N PHE A 7 -14.98 7.61 13.32
CA PHE A 7 -14.42 7.31 14.63
C PHE A 7 -14.90 8.29 15.71
N PHE A 8 -14.85 9.61 15.44
CA PHE A 8 -15.35 10.61 16.38
C PHE A 8 -16.88 10.58 16.52
N ALA A 9 -17.62 10.24 15.47
CA ALA A 9 -19.08 10.04 15.54
C ALA A 9 -19.45 8.80 16.37
N ALA A 10 -18.67 7.72 16.27
CA ALA A 10 -18.84 6.52 17.10
C ALA A 10 -18.53 6.81 18.58
N LEU A 11 -17.57 7.69 18.85
CA LEU A 11 -17.27 8.19 20.19
C LEU A 11 -18.44 8.99 20.78
N GLN A 12 -19.15 9.77 19.96
CA GLN A 12 -20.36 10.51 20.39
C GLN A 12 -21.57 9.61 20.69
N LEU A 13 -21.57 8.35 20.24
CA LEU A 13 -22.59 7.35 20.59
C LEU A 13 -22.38 6.74 22.00
N ALA A 14 -21.18 6.92 22.59
CA ALA A 14 -20.87 6.52 23.96
C ALA A 14 -20.24 7.69 24.75
N PRO A 15 -21.01 8.77 25.00
CA PRO A 15 -20.53 9.93 25.74
C PRO A 15 -20.11 9.53 27.16
N ASP A 16 -19.06 10.17 27.69
CA ASP A 16 -18.42 9.92 29.00
C ASP A 16 -17.63 8.62 29.17
N SER A 17 -17.41 7.85 28.10
CA SER A 17 -16.46 6.73 28.14
C SER A 17 -15.03 7.22 28.42
N THR A 18 -14.20 6.38 29.06
CA THR A 18 -12.77 6.70 29.34
C THR A 18 -12.02 7.09 28.06
N ALA A 19 -12.42 6.54 26.92
CA ALA A 19 -11.90 6.89 25.61
C ALA A 19 -12.22 8.36 25.24
N ASP A 20 -13.45 8.82 25.44
CA ASP A 20 -13.83 10.20 25.10
C ASP A 20 -12.94 11.22 25.81
N LYS A 21 -12.67 11.00 27.09
CA LYS A 21 -11.76 11.84 27.89
C LYS A 21 -10.34 11.82 27.35
N TRP A 22 -9.82 10.65 26.93
CA TRP A 22 -8.46 10.55 26.40
C TRP A 22 -8.30 11.24 25.04
N PHE A 23 -9.30 11.16 24.17
CA PHE A 23 -9.21 11.69 22.81
C PHE A 23 -9.62 13.17 22.68
N THR A 24 -10.45 13.70 23.59
CA THR A 24 -10.97 15.07 23.47
C THR A 24 -10.35 16.08 24.44
N GLN A 25 -9.86 15.64 25.61
CA GLN A 25 -9.42 16.57 26.66
C GLN A 25 -7.92 16.89 26.67
N GLN A 26 -7.11 16.26 25.79
CA GLN A 26 -5.64 16.38 25.78
C GLN A 26 -5.10 17.35 24.69
N GLY A 27 -5.94 18.24 24.16
CA GLY A 27 -5.54 19.20 23.13
C GLY A 27 -5.61 18.64 21.70
N THR A 28 -4.85 19.21 20.78
CA THR A 28 -4.96 18.93 19.33
C THR A 28 -4.22 17.67 18.87
N ILE A 29 -3.30 17.14 19.67
CA ILE A 29 -2.42 16.02 19.29
C ILE A 29 -3.18 14.69 19.10
N PRO A 30 -4.10 14.26 19.99
CA PRO A 30 -4.87 13.03 19.76
C PRO A 30 -5.68 13.07 18.46
N TYR A 31 -6.23 14.23 18.09
CA TYR A 31 -6.92 14.42 16.81
C TYR A 31 -6.00 14.19 15.62
N ALA A 32 -4.75 14.69 15.69
CA ALA A 32 -3.75 14.46 14.65
C ALA A 32 -3.36 12.97 14.54
N ILE A 33 -3.20 12.28 15.67
CA ILE A 33 -2.91 10.83 15.71
C ILE A 33 -4.04 10.04 15.04
N VAL A 34 -5.30 10.31 15.41
CA VAL A 34 -6.48 9.66 14.79
C VAL A 34 -6.55 9.98 13.30
N TYR A 35 -6.26 11.23 12.92
CA TYR A 35 -6.27 11.66 11.53
C TYR A 35 -5.26 10.87 10.68
N PHE A 36 -4.02 10.76 11.13
CA PHE A 36 -2.97 10.00 10.43
C PHE A 36 -3.25 8.51 10.43
N THR A 37 -3.83 7.99 11.52
CA THR A 37 -4.25 6.59 11.62
C THR A 37 -5.34 6.27 10.60
N GLY A 38 -6.39 7.09 10.53
CA GLY A 38 -7.48 6.91 9.58
C GLY A 38 -7.04 7.08 8.13
N TRP A 39 -6.12 8.00 7.86
CA TRP A 39 -5.53 8.15 6.51
C TRP A 39 -4.71 6.92 6.13
N SER A 40 -3.88 6.42 7.04
CA SER A 40 -3.09 5.21 6.85
C SER A 40 -3.97 3.99 6.59
N LEU A 41 -5.02 3.79 7.37
CA LEU A 41 -5.99 2.71 7.16
C LEU A 41 -6.71 2.83 5.82
N CYS A 42 -7.14 4.03 5.44
CA CYS A 42 -7.77 4.26 4.13
C CYS A 42 -6.81 3.90 2.99
N TYR A 43 -5.55 4.34 3.07
CA TYR A 43 -4.53 4.02 2.08
C TYR A 43 -4.35 2.51 1.95
N LEU A 44 -4.18 1.81 3.08
CA LEU A 44 -4.00 0.35 3.12
C LEU A 44 -5.23 -0.41 2.59
N LEU A 45 -6.45 0.05 2.91
CA LEU A 45 -7.69 -0.54 2.40
C LEU A 45 -7.79 -0.42 0.88
N LEU A 46 -7.51 0.75 0.31
CA LEU A 46 -7.49 0.95 -1.14
C LEU A 46 -6.42 0.05 -1.79
N LYS A 47 -5.25 -0.07 -1.16
CA LYS A 47 -4.18 -0.95 -1.61
C LYS A 47 -4.63 -2.42 -1.63
N TRP A 48 -5.25 -2.87 -0.54
CA TRP A 48 -5.76 -4.23 -0.42
C TRP A 48 -6.85 -4.53 -1.45
N MET A 49 -7.80 -3.61 -1.65
CA MET A 49 -8.84 -3.74 -2.67
C MET A 49 -8.24 -3.82 -4.08
N LYS A 50 -7.22 -2.99 -4.38
CA LYS A 50 -6.51 -3.02 -5.66
C LYS A 50 -5.83 -4.38 -5.89
N ILE A 51 -5.09 -4.90 -4.90
CA ILE A 51 -4.42 -6.20 -4.99
C ILE A 51 -5.46 -7.32 -5.15
N ALA A 52 -6.55 -7.29 -4.39
CA ALA A 52 -7.62 -8.29 -4.51
C ALA A 52 -8.29 -8.27 -5.89
N ALA A 53 -8.50 -7.08 -6.47
CA ALA A 53 -9.04 -6.94 -7.82
C ALA A 53 -8.05 -7.44 -8.89
N GLN A 54 -6.76 -7.16 -8.71
CA GLN A 54 -5.70 -7.66 -9.59
C GLN A 54 -5.53 -9.18 -9.50
N ARG A 55 -5.70 -9.78 -8.33
CA ARG A 55 -5.62 -11.23 -8.14
C ARG A 55 -6.75 -11.97 -8.86
N LYS A 56 -7.95 -11.39 -8.91
CA LYS A 56 -9.05 -11.95 -9.73
C LYS A 56 -8.74 -11.92 -11.23
N ALA A 57 -7.91 -10.98 -11.70
CA ALA A 57 -7.49 -10.95 -13.09
C ALA A 57 -6.54 -12.11 -13.47
N LEU A 58 -5.79 -12.67 -12.52
CA LEU A 58 -4.99 -13.89 -12.75
C LEU A 58 -5.86 -15.13 -13.00
N GLU A 59 -7.09 -15.16 -12.48
CA GLU A 59 -8.03 -16.27 -12.69
C GLU A 59 -8.66 -16.25 -14.08
N ILE A 60 -8.56 -15.13 -14.81
CA ILE A 60 -9.02 -15.04 -16.19
C ILE A 60 -7.94 -15.69 -17.06
N SER A 61 -8.22 -16.90 -17.54
CA SER A 61 -7.33 -17.62 -18.46
C SER A 61 -7.27 -16.88 -19.81
N LEU A 62 -6.25 -16.03 -19.96
CA LEU A 62 -6.02 -15.20 -21.15
C LEU A 62 -5.48 -16.00 -22.34
N ILE A 63 -4.86 -17.15 -22.07
CA ILE A 63 -4.28 -18.04 -23.07
C ILE A 63 -5.03 -19.37 -22.99
N PRO A 64 -5.62 -19.88 -24.08
CA PRO A 64 -6.29 -21.17 -24.08
C PRO A 64 -5.36 -22.28 -23.55
N ASP A 65 -5.86 -23.12 -22.64
CA ASP A 65 -5.12 -24.24 -22.04
C ASP A 65 -4.81 -25.39 -23.03
N ASP A 66 -5.00 -25.18 -24.33
CA ASP A 66 -4.72 -26.18 -25.35
C ASP A 66 -3.19 -26.41 -25.48
N PRO A 67 -2.68 -27.62 -25.23
CA PRO A 67 -1.27 -27.97 -25.38
C PRO A 67 -0.75 -27.83 -26.82
N SER A 68 -1.64 -27.74 -27.81
CA SER A 68 -1.30 -27.53 -29.23
C SER A 68 -1.28 -26.05 -29.65
N PHE A 69 -1.65 -25.14 -28.75
CA PHE A 69 -1.63 -23.70 -29.03
C PHE A 69 -0.19 -23.18 -29.07
N VAL A 70 0.25 -22.79 -30.27
CA VAL A 70 1.55 -22.16 -30.49
C VAL A 70 1.35 -20.65 -30.63
N LEU A 71 2.04 -19.87 -29.80
CA LEU A 71 2.11 -18.43 -29.93
C LEU A 71 2.97 -18.07 -31.15
N THR A 72 2.30 -17.73 -32.25
CA THR A 72 2.89 -17.18 -33.48
C THR A 72 2.45 -15.72 -33.64
N SER A 73 3.15 -14.94 -34.45
CA SER A 73 2.83 -13.52 -34.70
C SER A 73 1.38 -13.29 -35.16
N SER A 74 0.80 -14.21 -35.92
CA SER A 74 -0.61 -14.17 -36.36
C SER A 74 -1.62 -14.46 -35.24
N THR A 75 -1.29 -15.35 -34.31
CA THR A 75 -2.17 -15.72 -33.19
C THR A 75 -2.11 -14.70 -32.06
N ALA A 76 -0.98 -14.00 -31.91
CA ALA A 76 -0.79 -12.94 -30.93
C ALA A 76 -1.78 -11.78 -31.15
N ASP A 77 -2.07 -11.41 -32.40
CA ASP A 77 -3.04 -10.35 -32.73
C ASP A 77 -4.48 -10.74 -32.35
N VAL A 78 -4.85 -12.03 -32.46
CA VAL A 78 -6.16 -12.54 -32.05
C VAL A 78 -6.32 -12.54 -30.52
N VAL A 79 -5.27 -12.95 -29.80
CA VAL A 79 -5.26 -12.90 -28.32
C VAL A 79 -5.32 -11.44 -27.84
N LEU A 80 -4.56 -10.54 -28.46
CA LEU A 80 -4.61 -9.11 -28.15
C LEU A 80 -6.01 -8.52 -28.40
N ALA A 81 -6.66 -8.85 -29.52
CA ALA A 81 -8.01 -8.39 -29.81
C ALA A 81 -9.04 -8.88 -28.77
N ASN A 82 -8.99 -10.16 -28.39
CA ASN A 82 -9.86 -10.73 -27.36
C ASN A 82 -9.63 -10.11 -25.97
N MET A 83 -8.38 -9.71 -25.66
CA MET A 83 -8.05 -8.98 -24.43
C MET A 83 -8.69 -7.59 -24.39
N TYR A 84 -8.66 -6.85 -25.50
CA TYR A 84 -9.29 -5.53 -25.60
C TYR A 84 -10.83 -5.59 -25.57
N GLU A 85 -11.44 -6.67 -26.03
CA GLU A 85 -12.90 -6.88 -25.91
C GLU A 85 -13.34 -7.27 -24.50
N SER A 86 -12.47 -7.97 -23.74
CA SER A 86 -12.82 -8.50 -22.41
C SER A 86 -12.64 -7.48 -21.27
N THR A 87 -11.82 -6.43 -21.45
CA THR A 87 -11.55 -5.43 -20.40
C THR A 87 -11.48 -4.00 -20.94
N SER A 88 -12.27 -3.09 -20.35
CA SER A 88 -12.38 -1.68 -20.78
C SER A 88 -11.12 -0.84 -20.58
N ASP A 89 -10.17 -1.29 -19.75
CA ASP A 89 -8.82 -0.70 -19.63
C ASP A 89 -7.78 -1.79 -19.25
N PRO A 90 -7.13 -2.43 -20.25
CA PRO A 90 -6.10 -3.44 -20.00
C PRO A 90 -4.84 -2.87 -19.34
N ARG A 91 -4.59 -1.55 -19.40
CA ARG A 91 -3.36 -0.94 -18.87
C ARG A 91 -3.43 -0.69 -17.36
N SER A 92 -4.62 -0.69 -16.77
CA SER A 92 -4.79 -0.52 -15.32
C SER A 92 -4.38 -1.74 -14.49
N TYR A 93 -4.16 -2.89 -15.14
CA TYR A 93 -3.78 -4.15 -14.50
C TYR A 93 -2.36 -4.54 -14.91
N VAL A 94 -1.51 -4.82 -13.91
CA VAL A 94 -0.09 -5.16 -14.12
C VAL A 94 0.06 -6.39 -15.03
N LEU A 95 -0.77 -7.42 -14.81
CA LEU A 95 -0.77 -8.64 -15.63
C LEU A 95 -1.08 -8.35 -17.09
N PHE A 96 -2.19 -7.65 -17.38
CA PHE A 96 -2.59 -7.32 -18.75
C PHE A 96 -1.56 -6.45 -19.48
N ASN A 97 -0.92 -5.50 -18.78
CA ASN A 97 0.17 -4.70 -19.35
C ASN A 97 1.39 -5.57 -19.68
N ARG A 98 1.76 -6.53 -18.82
CA ARG A 98 2.83 -7.51 -19.10
C ARG A 98 2.49 -8.42 -20.26
N THR A 99 1.30 -8.99 -20.30
CA THR A 99 0.83 -9.86 -21.39
C THR A 99 0.82 -9.11 -22.73
N TRP A 100 0.37 -7.85 -22.73
CA TRP A 100 0.42 -7.00 -23.92
C TRP A 100 1.86 -6.75 -24.39
N LEU A 101 2.77 -6.42 -23.47
CA LEU A 101 4.18 -6.17 -23.78
C LEU A 101 4.84 -7.45 -24.33
N ALA A 102 4.54 -8.61 -23.75
CA ALA A 102 5.02 -9.92 -24.20
C ALA A 102 4.55 -10.25 -25.63
N LEU A 103 3.26 -10.09 -25.88
CA LEU A 103 2.65 -10.33 -27.19
C LEU A 103 3.17 -9.36 -28.26
N SER A 104 3.30 -8.07 -27.94
CA SER A 104 3.88 -7.07 -28.83
C SER A 104 5.37 -7.30 -29.08
N SER A 105 6.08 -7.87 -28.10
CA SER A 105 7.49 -8.24 -28.22
C SER A 105 7.66 -9.43 -29.15
N ILE A 106 6.84 -10.48 -29.04
CA ILE A 106 6.84 -11.63 -29.96
C ILE A 106 6.58 -11.21 -31.42
N ARG A 107 5.82 -10.13 -31.64
CA ARG A 107 5.59 -9.57 -32.98
C ARG A 107 6.81 -8.86 -33.56
N ASN A 108 7.63 -8.23 -32.72
CA ASN A 108 8.78 -7.41 -33.15
C ASN A 108 10.13 -8.14 -33.03
N PHE A 109 10.27 -9.09 -32.10
CA PHE A 109 11.51 -9.79 -31.79
C PHE A 109 11.39 -11.25 -32.23
N GLY A 110 12.25 -11.64 -33.18
CA GLY A 110 12.37 -13.03 -33.65
C GLY A 110 13.31 -13.89 -32.79
N ARG A 111 13.56 -13.55 -31.52
CA ARG A 111 14.51 -14.24 -30.63
C ARG A 111 13.94 -14.38 -29.22
N LEU A 112 14.01 -15.59 -28.66
CA LEU A 112 13.43 -15.94 -27.36
C LEU A 112 14.16 -15.24 -26.20
N GLY A 113 15.48 -15.07 -26.33
CA GLY A 113 16.30 -14.39 -25.32
C GLY A 113 15.87 -12.93 -25.12
N ASP A 114 15.60 -12.20 -26.21
CA ASP A 114 15.17 -10.79 -26.14
C ASP A 114 13.81 -10.64 -25.44
N LEU A 115 12.91 -11.63 -25.59
CA LEU A 115 11.63 -11.67 -24.88
C LEU A 115 11.80 -11.94 -23.38
N GLU A 116 12.68 -12.87 -23.01
CA GLU A 116 12.98 -13.19 -21.62
C GLU A 116 13.59 -11.99 -20.89
N ASP A 117 14.57 -11.32 -21.50
CA ASP A 117 15.21 -10.13 -20.95
C ASP A 117 14.21 -8.98 -20.77
N LEU A 118 13.31 -8.77 -21.75
CA LEU A 118 12.24 -7.78 -21.64
C LEU A 118 11.26 -8.09 -20.51
N LEU A 119 10.80 -9.35 -20.42
CA LEU A 119 9.88 -9.79 -19.36
C LEU A 119 10.49 -9.63 -17.97
N ARG A 120 11.78 -9.96 -17.83
CA ARG A 120 12.53 -9.78 -16.59
C ARG A 120 12.69 -8.30 -16.23
N SER A 121 13.10 -7.46 -17.18
CA SER A 121 13.24 -6.02 -16.95
C SER A 121 11.91 -5.38 -16.55
N GLN A 122 10.81 -5.77 -17.20
CA GLN A 122 9.48 -5.32 -16.82
C GLN A 122 9.09 -5.81 -15.42
N ALA A 123 9.46 -7.05 -15.07
CA ALA A 123 9.16 -7.59 -13.77
C ALA A 123 9.82 -6.82 -12.62
N ASP A 124 11.10 -6.49 -12.81
CA ASP A 124 11.87 -5.70 -11.85
C ASP A 124 11.33 -4.25 -11.76
N ASN A 125 10.86 -3.68 -12.87
CA ASN A 125 10.24 -2.36 -12.88
C ASN A 125 8.91 -2.33 -12.10
N ASP A 126 8.07 -3.34 -12.24
CA ASP A 126 6.79 -3.39 -11.49
C ASP A 126 7.03 -3.56 -9.99
N GLU A 127 8.06 -4.32 -9.59
CA GLU A 127 8.50 -4.43 -8.20
C GLU A 127 8.96 -3.07 -7.65
N ALA A 128 9.76 -2.33 -8.42
CA ALA A 128 10.19 -0.98 -8.05
C ALA A 128 9.02 0.01 -7.92
N ILE A 129 8.03 -0.05 -8.81
CA ILE A 129 6.81 0.77 -8.75
C ILE A 129 5.98 0.40 -7.51
N SER A 130 5.83 -0.89 -7.23
CA SER A 130 5.16 -1.40 -6.03
C SER A 130 5.81 -0.85 -4.77
N GLU A 131 7.13 -1.00 -4.64
CA GLU A 131 7.92 -0.51 -3.51
C GLU A 131 7.80 1.01 -3.34
N SER A 132 7.86 1.77 -4.44
CA SER A 132 7.69 3.23 -4.43
C SER A 132 6.30 3.66 -3.94
N SER A 133 5.26 2.88 -4.21
CA SER A 133 3.92 3.19 -3.72
C SER A 133 3.84 3.20 -2.19
N TYR A 134 4.72 2.47 -1.49
CA TYR A 134 4.72 2.43 -0.02
C TYR A 134 5.43 3.61 0.65
N THR A 135 6.05 4.51 -0.11
CA THR A 135 6.81 5.66 0.45
C THR A 135 5.94 6.54 1.35
N VAL A 136 4.73 6.90 0.92
CA VAL A 136 3.84 7.80 1.67
C VAL A 136 3.40 7.16 3.00
N ILE A 137 2.98 5.90 2.97
CA ILE A 137 2.51 5.20 4.16
C ILE A 137 3.64 4.94 5.16
N ARG A 138 4.88 4.70 4.70
CA ARG A 138 6.06 4.64 5.60
C ARG A 138 6.29 5.95 6.33
N GLY A 139 6.15 7.08 5.63
CA GLY A 139 6.20 8.40 6.23
C GLY A 139 5.14 8.60 7.32
N LEU A 140 3.89 8.19 7.05
CA LEU A 140 2.79 8.27 8.02
C LEU A 140 3.03 7.38 9.25
N VAL A 141 3.45 6.13 9.05
CA VAL A 141 3.77 5.19 10.15
C VAL A 141 4.89 5.72 11.03
N TRP A 142 5.88 6.40 10.44
CA TRP A 142 6.95 7.07 11.20
C TRP A 142 6.46 8.32 11.94
N ALA A 143 5.55 9.10 11.35
CA ALA A 143 5.06 10.33 11.94
C ALA A 143 4.17 10.11 13.17
N ILE A 144 3.40 9.01 13.23
CA ILE A 144 2.47 8.75 14.35
C ILE A 144 3.20 8.67 15.70
N PRO A 145 4.26 7.86 15.89
CA PRO A 145 5.04 7.84 17.14
C PRO A 145 5.66 9.19 17.50
N VAL A 146 6.14 9.94 16.49
CA VAL A 146 6.72 11.27 16.69
C VAL A 146 5.67 12.24 17.22
N LEU A 147 4.44 12.20 16.69
CA LEU A 147 3.32 12.99 17.21
C LEU A 147 2.97 12.61 18.65
N GLY A 148 3.00 11.31 18.99
CA GLY A 148 2.86 10.85 20.37
C GLY A 148 3.91 11.47 21.29
N PHE A 149 5.19 11.38 20.90
CA PHE A 149 6.30 11.96 21.65
C PHE A 149 6.15 13.50 21.82
N ILE A 150 5.76 14.22 20.77
CA ILE A 150 5.46 15.65 20.84
C ILE A 150 4.34 15.91 21.87
N GLY A 151 3.28 15.10 21.86
CA GLY A 151 2.21 15.17 22.85
C GLY A 151 2.74 15.03 24.28
N THR A 152 3.64 14.06 24.53
CA THR A 152 4.28 13.94 25.85
C THR A 152 5.13 15.12 26.23
N VAL A 153 5.95 15.65 25.31
CA VAL A 153 6.82 16.79 25.60
C VAL A 153 5.98 18.02 25.97
N ILE A 154 4.88 18.26 25.26
CA ILE A 154 3.94 19.34 25.57
C ILE A 154 3.29 19.12 26.94
N GLY A 155 2.74 17.93 27.20
CA GLY A 155 2.07 17.62 28.46
C GLY A 155 3.00 17.72 29.67
N LEU A 156 4.23 17.23 29.54
CA LEU A 156 5.28 17.35 30.55
C LEU A 156 5.67 18.82 30.79
N SER A 157 5.82 19.60 29.73
CA SER A 157 6.22 21.00 29.82
C SER A 157 5.17 21.85 30.53
N ILE A 158 3.88 21.59 30.26
CA ILE A 158 2.75 22.25 30.95
C ILE A 158 2.74 21.86 32.43
N ALA A 159 2.79 20.56 32.73
CA ALA A 159 2.75 20.05 34.10
C ALA A 159 3.89 20.61 34.97
N ILE A 160 5.11 20.68 34.44
CA ILE A 160 6.26 21.27 35.15
C ILE A 160 6.09 22.79 35.34
N GLY A 161 5.59 23.50 34.33
CA GLY A 161 5.35 24.94 34.40
C GLY A 161 4.32 25.34 35.46
N GLU A 162 3.20 24.61 35.50
CA GLU A 162 2.14 24.81 36.51
C GLU A 162 2.66 24.54 37.92
N PHE A 163 3.41 23.44 38.12
CA PHE A 163 4.02 23.12 39.40
C PHE A 163 4.98 24.22 39.88
N GLY A 164 5.83 24.74 38.99
CA GLY A 164 6.79 25.80 39.32
C GLY A 164 6.12 27.11 39.73
N ALA A 165 5.00 27.48 39.10
CA ALA A 165 4.24 28.67 39.46
C ALA A 165 3.60 28.55 40.85
N VAL A 166 3.09 27.37 41.20
CA VAL A 166 2.48 27.11 42.50
C VAL A 166 3.51 27.24 43.63
N LEU A 167 4.70 26.65 43.46
CA LEU A 167 5.79 26.74 44.44
C LEU A 167 6.20 28.19 44.78
N GLN A 168 6.00 29.13 43.85
CA GLN A 168 6.29 30.55 44.06
C GLN A 168 5.16 31.31 44.77
N THR A 169 3.94 30.78 44.75
CA THR A 169 2.72 31.53 45.12
C THR A 169 2.00 30.95 46.34
N SER A 170 2.25 29.69 46.73
CA SER A 170 1.48 29.01 47.77
C SER A 170 2.12 29.10 49.16
N GLU A 171 1.44 29.78 50.11
CA GLU A 171 1.75 29.76 51.55
C GLU A 171 0.93 28.71 52.35
N GLY A 172 0.59 27.55 51.75
CA GLY A 172 -0.22 26.54 52.44
C GLY A 172 -0.16 25.14 51.84
N THR A 173 -0.18 24.13 52.72
CA THR A 173 -0.05 22.69 52.39
C THR A 173 -1.21 22.14 51.57
N ASP A 174 -2.44 22.65 51.75
CA ASP A 174 -3.62 22.17 51.03
C ASP A 174 -3.63 22.61 49.55
N ALA A 175 -3.19 23.84 49.27
CA ALA A 175 -3.01 24.32 47.90
C ALA A 175 -1.96 23.48 47.17
N LEU A 176 -0.84 23.16 47.83
CA LEU A 176 0.20 22.32 47.25
C LEU A 176 -0.31 20.91 46.92
N LYS A 177 -1.16 20.32 47.77
CA LYS A 177 -1.75 18.98 47.51
C LYS A 177 -2.65 18.98 46.28
N SER A 178 -3.53 19.97 46.14
CA SER A 178 -4.43 20.07 44.99
C SER A 178 -3.66 20.24 43.67
N GLU A 179 -2.56 20.99 43.71
CA GLU A 179 -1.76 21.27 42.52
C GLU A 179 -0.87 20.08 42.14
N LEU A 180 -0.30 19.38 43.11
CA LEU A 180 0.39 18.11 42.87
C LEU A 180 -0.52 17.09 42.19
N GLN A 181 -1.81 17.06 42.57
CA GLN A 181 -2.77 16.17 41.95
C GLN A 181 -3.01 16.54 40.48
N LYS A 182 -3.21 17.82 40.15
CA LYS A 182 -3.35 18.29 38.76
C LYS A 182 -2.13 17.98 37.89
N VAL A 183 -0.93 18.21 38.42
CA VAL A 183 0.34 17.92 37.72
C VAL A 183 0.47 16.42 37.44
N THR A 184 0.09 15.58 38.40
CA THR A 184 0.11 14.11 38.24
C THR A 184 -0.92 13.64 37.21
N ASP A 185 -2.11 14.24 37.19
CA ASP A 185 -3.14 13.94 36.19
C ASP A 185 -2.70 14.36 34.79
N GLY A 186 -2.11 15.55 34.63
CA GLY A 186 -1.55 16.04 33.37
C GLY A 186 -0.41 15.13 32.85
N LEU A 187 0.46 14.66 33.74
CA LEU A 187 1.50 13.69 33.43
C LEU A 187 0.92 12.36 32.94
N GLY A 188 -0.10 11.84 33.63
CA GLY A 188 -0.78 10.60 33.25
C GLY A 188 -1.42 10.69 31.87
N LEU A 189 -2.11 11.80 31.59
CA LEU A 189 -2.71 12.08 30.28
C LEU A 189 -1.66 12.12 29.17
N ALA A 190 -0.52 12.78 29.39
CA ALA A 190 0.58 12.85 28.44
C ALA A 190 1.08 11.45 28.03
N PHE A 191 1.29 10.55 28.99
CA PHE A 191 1.71 9.18 28.71
C PHE A 191 0.67 8.39 27.90
N ILE A 192 -0.62 8.60 28.17
CA ILE A 192 -1.69 7.97 27.41
C ILE A 192 -1.64 8.37 25.93
N THR A 193 -1.36 9.65 25.62
CA THR A 193 -1.22 10.12 24.23
C THR A 193 -0.13 9.34 23.48
N THR A 194 1.02 9.12 24.13
CA THR A 194 2.12 8.34 23.53
C THR A 194 1.77 6.87 23.41
N LEU A 195 1.14 6.27 24.42
CA LEU A 195 0.69 4.88 24.36
C LEU A 195 -0.25 4.66 23.16
N GLN A 196 -1.21 5.57 22.97
CA GLN A 196 -2.15 5.54 21.86
C GLN A 196 -1.43 5.63 20.50
N ALA A 197 -0.48 6.55 20.35
CA ALA A 197 0.31 6.68 19.14
C ALA A 197 1.10 5.39 18.82
N LEU A 198 1.75 4.80 19.82
CA LEU A 198 2.55 3.59 19.64
C LEU A 198 1.67 2.39 19.26
N VAL A 199 0.53 2.21 19.93
CA VAL A 199 -0.40 1.12 19.61
C VAL A 199 -0.96 1.28 18.20
N ALA A 200 -1.36 2.49 17.80
CA ALA A 200 -1.85 2.76 16.45
C ALA A 200 -0.76 2.51 15.38
N ALA A 201 0.46 3.01 15.61
CA ALA A 201 1.58 2.82 14.70
C ALA A 201 1.94 1.34 14.54
N LEU A 202 1.98 0.58 15.64
CA LEU A 202 2.24 -0.86 15.62
C LEU A 202 1.18 -1.61 14.81
N GLY A 203 -0.10 -1.32 15.04
CA GLY A 203 -1.21 -1.94 14.30
C GLY A 203 -1.13 -1.66 12.80
N ILE A 204 -0.89 -0.41 12.41
CA ILE A 204 -0.73 -0.03 10.99
C ILE A 204 0.50 -0.71 10.38
N HIS A 205 1.63 -0.74 11.10
CA HIS A 205 2.84 -1.36 10.60
C HIS A 205 2.66 -2.87 10.35
N MET A 206 1.92 -3.55 11.23
CA MET A 206 1.57 -4.96 11.03
C MET A 206 0.71 -5.17 9.77
N LEU A 207 -0.34 -4.35 9.57
CA LEU A 207 -1.19 -4.42 8.38
C LEU A 207 -0.43 -4.10 7.09
N LEU A 208 0.44 -3.09 7.13
CA LEU A 208 1.33 -2.73 6.03
C LEU A 208 2.19 -3.92 5.61
N THR A 209 2.82 -4.60 6.56
CA THR A 209 3.65 -5.79 6.29
C THR A 209 2.83 -6.92 5.67
N MET A 210 1.61 -7.17 6.17
CA MET A 210 0.73 -8.19 5.59
C MET A 210 0.30 -7.89 4.15
N ILE A 211 -0.02 -6.64 3.85
CA ILE A 211 -0.43 -6.20 2.50
C ILE A 211 0.75 -6.24 1.54
N ARG A 212 1.92 -5.75 1.98
CA ARG A 212 3.17 -5.81 1.20
C ARG A 212 3.51 -7.25 0.81
N ARG A 213 3.44 -8.18 1.77
CA ARG A 213 3.68 -9.60 1.51
C ARG A 213 2.71 -10.18 0.47
N GLN A 214 1.43 -9.82 0.54
CA GLN A 214 0.43 -10.27 -0.45
C GLN A 214 0.71 -9.70 -1.85
N GLU A 215 1.20 -8.47 -1.94
CA GLU A 215 1.58 -7.88 -3.21
C GLU A 215 2.84 -8.51 -3.81
N GLU A 216 3.87 -8.73 -3.00
CA GLU A 216 5.09 -9.44 -3.43
C GLU A 216 4.73 -10.82 -3.99
N GLN A 217 3.90 -11.57 -3.26
CA GLN A 217 3.40 -12.86 -3.73
C GLN A 217 2.60 -12.77 -5.04
N PHE A 218 1.76 -11.74 -5.19
CA PHE A 218 1.02 -11.52 -6.45
C PHE A 218 1.95 -11.20 -7.63
N LEU A 219 3.02 -10.42 -7.42
CA LEU A 219 4.00 -10.11 -8.47
C LEU A 219 4.81 -11.33 -8.87
N ASP A 220 5.14 -12.20 -7.92
CA ASP A 220 5.78 -13.50 -8.15
C ASP A 220 4.86 -14.43 -8.95
N ASP A 221 3.58 -14.56 -8.56
CA ASP A 221 2.58 -15.34 -9.30
C ASP A 221 2.47 -14.84 -10.76
N CYS A 222 2.50 -13.53 -10.99
CA CYS A 222 2.50 -12.94 -12.33
C CYS A 222 3.77 -13.26 -13.12
N ARG A 223 4.94 -13.26 -12.45
CA ARG A 223 6.24 -13.59 -13.06
C ARG A 223 6.24 -15.05 -13.51
N GLU A 224 5.81 -15.96 -12.64
CA GLU A 224 5.69 -17.39 -12.94
C GLU A 224 4.68 -17.65 -14.06
N TYR A 225 3.51 -17.01 -14.04
CA TYR A 225 2.51 -17.14 -15.10
C TYR A 225 3.07 -16.73 -16.47
N CYS A 226 3.73 -15.58 -16.56
CA CYS A 226 4.30 -15.10 -17.81
C CYS A 226 5.42 -16.03 -18.31
N GLN A 227 6.29 -16.50 -17.41
CA GLN A 227 7.37 -17.40 -17.78
C GLN A 227 6.83 -18.75 -18.30
N ASN A 228 5.87 -19.34 -17.58
CA ASN A 228 5.28 -20.62 -17.97
C ASN A 228 4.50 -20.51 -19.28
N GLN A 229 3.74 -19.44 -19.50
CA GLN A 229 2.89 -19.34 -20.70
C GLN A 229 3.64 -18.85 -21.95
N PHE A 230 4.58 -17.93 -21.82
CA PHE A 230 5.27 -17.36 -22.98
C PHE A 230 6.60 -18.07 -23.28
N VAL A 231 7.44 -18.33 -22.28
CA VAL A 231 8.77 -18.91 -22.55
C VAL A 231 8.65 -20.39 -22.94
N SER A 232 7.70 -21.13 -22.36
CA SER A 232 7.54 -22.56 -22.69
C SER A 232 6.76 -22.85 -23.98
N ARG A 233 5.91 -21.91 -24.44
CA ARG A 233 4.98 -22.13 -25.57
C ARG A 233 5.29 -21.32 -26.85
N VAL A 234 6.23 -20.38 -26.81
CA VAL A 234 6.64 -19.63 -28.01
C VAL A 234 7.55 -20.51 -28.87
N ARG A 235 7.13 -20.76 -30.11
CA ARG A 235 8.01 -21.29 -31.17
C ARG A 235 8.31 -20.17 -32.15
N ILE A 236 9.58 -19.80 -32.28
CA ILE A 236 10.01 -18.89 -33.34
C ILE A 236 10.01 -19.69 -34.63
N THR A 237 9.01 -19.45 -35.49
CA THR A 237 9.12 -19.86 -36.89
C THR A 237 10.09 -18.89 -37.54
N GLU A 238 11.23 -19.39 -38.05
CA GLU A 238 12.14 -18.59 -38.88
C GLU A 238 11.34 -17.94 -40.02
N PRO A 239 11.60 -16.67 -40.37
CA PRO A 239 10.90 -16.02 -41.48
C PRO A 239 11.13 -16.87 -42.73
N GLU A 240 10.02 -17.34 -43.32
CA GLU A 240 10.04 -18.14 -44.54
C GLU A 240 10.82 -17.39 -45.63
N TRP A 241 12.06 -17.80 -45.88
CA TRP A 241 12.89 -17.24 -46.95
C TRP A 241 12.21 -17.54 -48.28
N LYS A 242 11.49 -16.56 -48.83
CA LYS A 242 11.04 -16.60 -50.21
C LYS A 242 12.26 -16.39 -51.08
N ALA A 243 12.78 -17.49 -51.65
CA ALA A 243 13.81 -17.42 -52.68
C ALA A 243 13.35 -16.44 -53.78
N PRO A 244 14.24 -15.55 -54.27
CA PRO A 244 13.88 -14.68 -55.37
C PRO A 244 13.41 -15.56 -56.53
N ARG A 245 12.21 -15.25 -57.04
CA ARG A 245 11.71 -15.91 -58.26
C ARG A 245 12.75 -15.64 -59.33
N ASP A 246 13.33 -16.70 -59.88
CA ASP A 246 14.13 -16.63 -61.10
C ASP A 246 13.26 -15.99 -62.18
N GLU A 247 13.44 -14.68 -62.38
CA GLU A 247 13.07 -14.01 -63.61
C GLU A 247 13.99 -14.59 -64.67
N THR A 248 13.56 -15.70 -65.27
CA THR A 248 14.16 -16.23 -66.49
C THR A 248 13.72 -15.33 -67.66
N PRO A 249 14.66 -15.05 -68.59
CA PRO A 249 14.60 -13.91 -69.52
C PRO A 249 13.52 -13.99 -70.60
#